data_AF-A0A7X7A6L9-F1
#
_entry.id   AF-A0A7X7A6L9-F1
#
_cell.length_a   1.000
_cell.length_b   1.000
_cell.length_c   1.000
_cell.angle_alpha   90.00
_cell.angle_beta   90.00
_cell.angle_gamma   90.00
#
_symmetry.space_group_name_H-M   'P 1'
#
loop_
_entity.id
_entity.type
_entity.pdbx_description
1 polymer ?
#
loop_
_entity_poly.entity_id
_entity_poly.type
_entity_poly.pdbx_seq_one_letter_code
_entity_poly.pdbx_strand_id
1 'polypeptide(L)' 'MAERNYQFRQRLNIVHQPGRRDPDLRPEQGETVIEEGWRIAVAPDASEYLVGVAKDFQDYLFTSMG' A
#
# COMPACT_ATOMS: atom_id res chain seq x y z
N MET A 1 9.63 28.01 12.30
CA MET A 1 10.68 26.99 12.50
C MET A 1 11.35 26.78 11.15
N ALA A 2 12.65 27.04 11.04
CA ALA A 2 13.37 26.97 9.77
C ALA A 2 13.46 25.52 9.30
N GLU A 3 12.82 25.20 8.18
CA GLU A 3 12.93 23.90 7.53
C GLU A 3 14.41 23.67 7.15
N ARG A 4 15.02 22.57 7.64
CA ARG A 4 16.41 22.26 7.27
C ARG A 4 16.45 21.95 5.77
N ASN A 5 17.40 22.56 5.06
CA ASN A 5 17.60 22.34 3.63
C ASN A 5 17.51 20.85 3.26
N TYR A 6 16.69 20.53 2.26
CA TYR A 6 16.45 19.20 1.68
C TYR A 6 15.53 18.20 2.42
N GLN A 7 15.00 18.52 3.60
CA GLN A 7 14.05 17.61 4.28
C GLN A 7 12.74 17.39 3.49
N PHE A 8 12.33 18.35 2.65
CA PHE A 8 11.18 18.20 1.76
C PHE A 8 11.32 17.06 0.75
N ARG A 9 12.54 16.71 0.33
CA ARG A 9 12.78 15.58 -0.60
C ARG A 9 12.45 14.24 0.04
N GLN A 10 12.63 14.13 1.36
CA GLN A 10 12.26 12.93 2.10
C GLN A 10 10.74 12.72 2.08
N ARG A 11 9.95 13.80 2.08
CA ARG A 11 8.48 13.73 1.94
C ARG A 11 8.03 13.38 0.52
N LEU A 12 8.71 13.91 -0.50
CA LEU A 12 8.40 13.64 -1.91
C LEU A 12 8.69 12.18 -2.33
N ASN A 13 9.61 11.51 -1.65
CA ASN A 13 9.96 10.12 -1.94
C ASN A 13 9.09 9.10 -1.17
N ILE A 14 8.09 9.56 -0.40
CA ILE A 14 7.14 8.67 0.27
C ILE A 14 6.11 8.23 -0.77
N VAL A 15 6.31 7.02 -1.31
CA VAL A 15 5.39 6.41 -2.27
C VAL A 15 4.10 5.96 -1.57
N HIS A 16 4.23 5.21 -0.48
CA HIS A 16 3.12 4.69 0.32
C HIS A 16 3.02 5.46 1.63
N GLN A 17 1.90 6.16 1.84
CA GLN A 17 1.70 7.00 3.03
C GLN A 17 1.01 6.19 4.13
N PRO A 18 1.58 6.10 5.34
CA PRO A 18 0.98 5.36 6.44
C PRO A 18 -0.31 5.99 6.96
N GLY A 19 -1.12 5.19 7.66
CA GLY A 19 -2.32 5.66 8.37
C GLY A 19 -3.48 6.03 7.45
N ARG A 20 -3.60 5.39 6.28
CA ARG A 20 -4.75 5.57 5.39
C ARG A 20 -5.95 4.71 5.77
N ARG A 21 -5.73 3.65 6.55
CA ARG A 21 -6.83 2.82 7.07
C ARG A 21 -7.62 3.59 8.14
N ASP A 22 -8.92 3.66 7.92
CA ASP A 22 -9.89 4.02 8.95
C ASP A 22 -10.42 2.73 9.61
N PRO A 23 -10.14 2.49 10.89
CA PRO A 23 -10.56 1.27 11.59
C PRO A 23 -12.06 1.25 11.92
N ASP A 24 -12.76 2.39 11.86
CA ASP A 24 -14.17 2.49 12.20
C ASP A 24 -15.09 2.20 11.00
N LEU A 25 -14.53 2.20 9.78
CA LEU A 25 -15.26 1.83 8.58
C LEU A 25 -15.61 0.33 8.58
N ARG A 26 -16.85 0.05 8.21
CA ARG A 26 -17.35 -1.31 8.01
C ARG A 26 -17.63 -1.53 6.53
N PRO A 27 -17.39 -2.73 6.01
CA PRO A 27 -17.70 -3.05 4.61
C PRO A 27 -19.20 -2.87 4.36
N GLU A 28 -19.54 -2.23 3.25
CA GLU A 28 -20.91 -2.19 2.75
C GLU A 28 -21.31 -3.52 2.08
N GLN A 29 -22.57 -3.63 1.67
CA GLN A 29 -23.06 -4.83 1.00
C GLN A 29 -22.33 -5.04 -0.34
N GLY A 30 -21.64 -6.18 -0.47
CA GLY A 30 -20.86 -6.51 -1.67
C GLY A 30 -19.38 -6.10 -1.58
N GLU A 31 -18.98 -5.42 -0.50
CA GLU A 31 -17.56 -5.16 -0.23
C GLU A 31 -16.92 -6.32 0.52
N THR A 32 -15.59 -6.33 0.56
CA THR A 32 -14.82 -7.36 1.25
C THR A 32 -13.69 -6.74 2.04
N VAL A 33 -13.55 -7.18 3.29
CA VAL A 33 -12.43 -6.82 4.14
C VAL A 33 -11.24 -7.69 3.76
N ILE A 34 -10.10 -7.05 3.50
CA ILE A 34 -8.82 -7.73 3.33
C ILE A 34 -8.24 -7.95 4.72
N GLU A 35 -8.09 -9.21 5.11
CA GLU A 35 -7.63 -9.62 6.44
C GLU A 35 -6.38 -10.51 6.37
N GLU A 36 -5.89 -10.94 7.52
CA GLU A 36 -4.80 -11.91 7.58
C GLU A 36 -5.15 -13.20 6.83
N GLY A 37 -4.16 -13.78 6.15
CA GLY A 37 -4.30 -15.01 5.37
C GLY A 37 -4.65 -14.80 3.89
N TRP A 38 -4.99 -13.57 3.48
CA TRP A 38 -5.12 -13.22 2.07
C TRP A 38 -3.77 -13.32 1.34
N ARG A 39 -3.83 -13.64 0.04
CA ARG A 39 -2.65 -13.74 -0.82
C ARG A 39 -2.93 -13.05 -2.16
N ILE A 40 -1.95 -12.31 -2.65
CA ILE A 40 -1.97 -11.77 -4.01
C ILE A 40 -1.51 -12.89 -4.94
N ALA A 41 -2.42 -13.41 -5.76
CA ALA A 41 -2.12 -14.44 -6.74
C ALA A 41 -1.73 -13.80 -8.07
N VAL A 42 -0.58 -14.22 -8.62
CA VAL A 42 -0.09 -13.82 -9.93
C VAL A 42 0.09 -15.06 -10.78
N ALA A 43 -0.25 -14.99 -12.06
CA ALA A 43 -0.12 -16.13 -12.98
C ALA A 43 1.34 -16.60 -13.07
N PRO A 44 1.61 -17.91 -13.22
CA PRO A 44 2.98 -18.42 -13.29
C PRO A 44 3.80 -17.88 -14.47
N ASP A 45 3.14 -17.49 -15.54
CA ASP A 45 3.70 -16.94 -16.78
C ASP A 45 3.62 -15.41 -16.85
N ALA A 46 3.27 -14.75 -15.74
CA ALA A 46 3.22 -13.30 -15.67
C ALA A 46 4.58 -12.67 -15.96
N SER A 47 4.56 -11.50 -16.61
CA SER A 47 5.75 -10.71 -16.83
C SER A 47 6.37 -10.24 -15.51
N GLU A 48 7.69 -10.03 -15.48
CA GLU A 48 8.38 -9.46 -14.33
C GLU A 48 7.80 -8.12 -13.88
N TYR A 49 7.32 -7.33 -14.85
CA TYR A 49 6.64 -6.08 -14.58
C TYR A 49 5.38 -6.30 -13.73
N LEU A 50 4.52 -7.25 -14.09
CA LEU A 50 3.29 -7.53 -13.34
C LEU A 50 3.59 -8.06 -11.93
N VAL A 51 4.64 -8.86 -11.79
CA VAL A 51 5.14 -9.29 -10.47
C VAL A 51 5.60 -8.08 -9.65
N GLY A 52 6.29 -7.12 -10.26
CA GLY A 52 6.67 -5.86 -9.63
C GLY A 52 5.47 -5.06 -9.14
N VAL A 53 4.43 -4.94 -9.96
CA VAL A 53 3.17 -4.26 -9.59
C VAL A 53 2.47 -4.98 -8.42
N ALA A 54 2.43 -6.31 -8.43
CA ALA A 54 1.86 -7.08 -7.32
C ALA A 54 2.59 -6.86 -6.00
N LYS A 55 3.92 -6.72 -6.05
CA LYS A 55 4.75 -6.38 -4.88
C LYS A 55 4.51 -4.95 -4.41
N ASP A 56 4.42 -3.99 -5.32
CA ASP A 56 4.11 -2.60 -4.95
C ASP A 56 2.73 -2.48 -4.27
N PHE A 57 1.74 -3.22 -4.77
CA PHE A 57 0.43 -3.29 -4.12
C PHE A 57 0.50 -3.96 -2.74
N GLN A 58 1.30 -5.00 -2.58
CA GLN A 58 1.58 -5.60 -1.27
C GLN A 58 2.18 -4.58 -0.30
N ASP A 59 3.19 -3.83 -0.76
CA ASP A 59 3.86 -2.80 0.05
C ASP A 59 2.90 -1.68 0.44
N TYR A 60 1.98 -1.30 -0.44
CA TYR A 60 0.89 -0.36 -0.13
C TYR A 60 0.00 -0.89 0.99
N LEU A 61 -0.48 -2.14 0.88
CA LEU A 61 -1.34 -2.75 1.90
C LEU A 61 -0.65 -2.79 3.27
N PHE A 62 0.63 -3.17 3.33
CA PHE A 62 1.37 -3.20 4.58
C PHE A 62 1.71 -1.83 5.14
N THR A 63 2.09 -0.87 4.29
CA THR A 63 2.56 0.44 4.74
C THR A 63 1.41 1.40 5.04
N SER A 64 0.41 1.43 4.15
CA SER A 64 -0.67 2.43 4.18
C SER A 64 -1.92 1.93 4.89
N MET A 65 -2.21 0.63 4.77
CA MET A 65 -3.44 0.01 5.28
C MET A 65 -3.25 -0.83 6.56
N GLY A 66 -2.01 -0.92 7.07
CA GLY A 66 -1.67 -1.61 8.32
C GLY A 66 -2.21 -0.91 9.56
#